data_AF-A0A847FLF2-F1
#
_entry.id   AF-A0A847FLF2-F1
#
_cell.length_a   1.000
_cell.length_b   1.000
_cell.length_c   1.000
_cell.angle_alpha   90.00
_cell.angle_beta   90.00
_cell.angle_gamma   90.00
#
_symmetry.space_group_name_H-M   'P 1'
#
loop_
_entity.id
_entity.type
_entity.pdbx_description
1 polymer ?
#
loop_
_entity_poly.entity_id
_entity_poly.type
_entity_poly.pdbx_seq_one_letter_code
_entity_poly.pdbx_strand_id
1 'polypeptide(L)'
;MKTAIAAAVAEGNVYDMEDMVTSALDAGQNPKELLEAMMAGLRTCGDRFESGEYFLPELMGAGEAFTVGMKVLAPVLTAGDRTSQGTVVLGTVRGDVHDIGKNLVGFMLESAGFTVVNLGVDVSAVAFAQAVRDHEPQVLGLSGLLTTTMLGMEDVIEELKR
;
A
#
# COMPACT_ATOMS: atom_id res chain seq x y z
N MET A 1 16.89 14.41 12.62
CA MET A 1 16.98 13.21 11.75
C MET A 1 15.59 12.70 11.37
N LYS A 2 14.69 12.40 12.32
CA LYS A 2 13.29 12.01 12.03
C LYS A 2 12.55 12.93 11.05
N THR A 3 12.62 14.25 11.26
CA THR A 3 12.01 15.24 10.35
C THR A 3 12.61 15.20 8.95
N ALA A 4 13.90 14.90 8.82
CA ALA A 4 14.56 14.80 7.52
C ALA A 4 14.15 13.52 6.79
N ILE A 5 14.01 12.38 7.49
CA ILE A 5 13.51 11.12 6.92
C ILE A 5 12.05 11.28 6.47
N ALA A 6 11.21 11.93 7.27
CA ALA A 6 9.83 12.22 6.88
C ALA A 6 9.77 13.10 5.61
N ALA A 7 10.61 14.14 5.53
CA ALA A 7 10.70 15.00 4.35
C ALA A 7 11.22 14.23 3.12
N ALA A 8 12.26 13.41 3.29
CA ALA A 8 12.82 12.59 2.21
C ALA A 8 11.76 11.64 1.63
N VAL A 9 10.91 11.03 2.47
CA VAL A 9 9.77 10.24 1.99
C VAL A 9 8.74 11.12 1.31
N ALA A 10 8.36 12.26 1.88
CA ALA A 10 7.36 13.16 1.28
C ALA A 10 7.79 13.69 -0.10
N GLU A 11 9.09 13.93 -0.29
CA GLU A 11 9.68 14.44 -1.54
C GLU A 11 10.07 13.32 -2.52
N GLY A 12 9.90 12.05 -2.14
CA GLY A 12 10.27 10.90 -2.97
C GLY A 12 11.78 10.77 -3.20
N ASN A 13 12.62 11.18 -2.24
CA ASN A 13 14.06 11.02 -2.33
C ASN A 13 14.45 9.55 -2.11
N VAL A 14 14.58 8.79 -3.19
CA VAL A 14 14.97 7.37 -3.13
C VAL A 14 16.47 7.19 -2.89
N TYR A 15 17.30 8.12 -3.38
CA TYR A 15 18.75 7.97 -3.43
C TYR A 15 19.42 8.02 -2.07
N ASP A 16 18.97 8.93 -1.20
CA ASP A 16 19.59 9.12 0.12
C ASP A 16 18.92 8.29 1.22
N MET A 17 17.77 7.66 0.93
CA MET A 17 16.94 7.05 1.98
C MET A 17 17.61 5.87 2.70
N GLU A 18 18.35 5.04 1.98
CA GLU A 18 19.07 3.91 2.57
C GLU A 18 20.14 4.40 3.57
N ASP A 19 20.94 5.38 3.17
CA ASP A 19 22.00 5.97 4.00
C ASP A 19 21.41 6.73 5.19
N MET A 20 20.31 7.45 4.99
CA MET A 20 19.64 8.21 6.05
C MET A 20 19.07 7.29 7.14
N VAL A 21 18.42 6.18 6.76
CA VAL A 21 17.87 5.21 7.71
C VAL A 21 18.98 4.45 8.41
N THR A 22 20.01 4.00 7.68
CA THR A 22 21.18 3.31 8.25
C THR A 22 21.89 4.19 9.27
N SER A 23 22.20 5.44 8.91
CA SER A 23 22.86 6.38 9.81
C SER A 23 22.02 6.69 11.06
N ALA A 24 20.68 6.71 10.94
CA ALA A 24 19.80 6.94 12.08
C ALA A 24 19.79 5.74 13.03
N LEU A 25 19.83 4.51 12.50
CA LEU A 25 19.96 3.29 13.29
C LEU A 25 21.30 3.20 14.00
N ASP A 26 22.40 3.52 13.30
CA ASP A 26 23.76 3.54 13.87
C ASP A 26 23.90 4.58 14.99
N ALA A 27 23.16 5.69 14.89
CA ALA A 27 23.05 6.70 15.94
C ALA A 27 22.16 6.26 17.13
N GLY A 28 21.66 5.03 17.13
CA GLY A 28 20.83 4.47 18.21
C GLY A 28 19.40 4.99 18.25
N GLN A 29 18.86 5.52 17.14
CA GLN A 29 17.45 5.91 17.11
C GLN A 29 16.54 4.70 17.13
N ASN A 30 15.38 4.86 17.76
CA ASN A 30 14.42 3.78 17.88
C ASN A 30 13.82 3.43 16.49
N PRO A 31 13.92 2.17 16.03
CA PRO A 31 13.38 1.75 14.74
C PRO A 31 11.89 2.07 14.53
N LYS A 32 11.08 1.95 15.59
CA LYS A 32 9.65 2.27 15.53
C LYS A 32 9.41 3.75 15.25
N GLU A 33 10.19 4.63 15.86
CA GLU A 33 10.07 6.07 15.63
C GLU A 33 10.53 6.47 14.22
N LEU A 34 11.44 5.71 13.62
CA LEU A 34 11.84 5.88 12.21
C LEU A 34 10.71 5.45 11.27
N LEU A 35 10.07 4.31 11.55
CA LEU A 35 8.88 3.86 10.82
C LEU A 35 7.75 4.91 10.89
N GLU A 36 7.47 5.45 12.07
CA GLU A 36 6.49 6.52 12.26
C GLU A 36 6.83 7.79 11.47
N ALA A 37 8.12 8.18 11.42
CA ALA A 37 8.56 9.31 10.61
C ALA A 37 8.36 9.07 9.11
N MET A 38 8.68 7.88 8.62
CA MET A 38 8.46 7.51 7.22
C MET A 38 6.97 7.52 6.87
N MET A 39 6.11 6.96 7.73
CA MET A 39 4.65 7.01 7.56
C MET A 39 4.11 8.45 7.56
N ALA A 40 4.68 9.34 8.39
CA ALA A 40 4.31 10.76 8.38
C ALA A 40 4.68 11.45 7.06
N GLY A 41 5.80 11.06 6.43
CA GLY A 41 6.18 11.52 5.10
C GLY A 41 5.17 11.12 4.03
N LEU A 42 4.70 9.87 4.05
CA LEU A 42 3.66 9.39 3.14
C LEU A 42 2.33 10.15 3.31
N ARG A 43 1.92 10.41 4.56
CA ARG A 43 0.72 11.20 4.85
C ARG A 43 0.84 12.61 4.27
N THR A 44 1.99 13.25 4.45
CA THR A 44 2.25 14.59 3.89
C THR A 44 2.14 14.59 2.35
N CYS A 45 2.68 13.57 1.68
CA CYS A 45 2.54 13.42 0.23
C CYS A 45 1.07 13.19 -0.17
N GLY A 46 0.32 12.38 0.59
CA GLY A 46 -1.11 12.18 0.41
C GLY A 46 -1.93 13.48 0.53
N ASP A 47 -1.66 14.30 1.55
CA ASP A 47 -2.34 15.58 1.77
C ASP A 47 -2.06 16.55 0.60
N ARG A 48 -0.83 16.57 0.08
CA ARG A 48 -0.45 17.38 -1.11
C ARG A 48 -1.10 16.87 -2.39
N PHE A 49 -1.30 15.56 -2.52
CA PHE A 49 -2.03 14.99 -3.65
C PHE A 49 -3.51 15.36 -3.59
N GLU A 50 -4.14 15.28 -2.41
CA GLU A 50 -5.53 15.67 -2.20
C GLU A 50 -5.77 17.17 -2.49
N SER A 51 -4.81 18.03 -2.13
CA SER A 51 -4.89 19.48 -2.41
C SER A 51 -4.63 19.84 -3.89
N GLY A 52 -4.18 18.88 -4.70
CA GLY A 52 -3.77 19.10 -6.09
C GLY A 52 -2.41 19.76 -6.25
N GLU A 53 -1.60 19.86 -5.19
CA GLU A 53 -0.21 20.31 -5.25
C GLU A 53 0.68 19.23 -5.87
N TYR A 54 0.44 17.96 -5.53
CA TYR A 54 1.15 16.79 -6.05
C TYR A 54 0.28 15.97 -7.01
N PHE A 55 0.94 15.25 -7.91
CA PHE A 55 0.30 14.35 -8.87
C PHE A 55 0.76 12.91 -8.63
N LEU A 56 0.34 12.03 -9.52
CA LEU A 56 0.64 10.60 -9.44
C LEU A 56 2.15 10.28 -9.37
N PRO A 57 3.05 10.95 -10.13
CA PRO A 57 4.49 10.68 -10.03
C PRO A 57 5.06 10.91 -8.63
N GLU A 58 4.62 11.98 -7.94
CA GLU A 58 5.07 12.29 -6.59
C GLU A 58 4.60 11.24 -5.56
N LEU A 59 3.35 10.77 -5.67
CA LEU A 59 2.84 9.66 -4.86
C LEU A 59 3.68 8.39 -5.05
N MET A 60 4.00 8.06 -6.30
CA MET A 60 4.81 6.87 -6.62
C MET A 60 6.22 7.00 -6.06
N GLY A 61 6.86 8.17 -6.23
CA GLY A 61 8.19 8.44 -5.69
C GLY A 61 8.23 8.35 -4.16
N ALA A 62 7.21 8.86 -3.48
CA ALA A 62 7.11 8.79 -2.02
C ALA A 62 7.01 7.35 -1.49
N GLY A 63 6.17 6.51 -2.12
CA GLY A 63 6.09 5.10 -1.73
C GLY A 63 7.33 4.28 -2.12
N GLU A 64 8.04 4.66 -3.18
CA GLU A 64 9.35 4.04 -3.51
C GLU A 64 10.41 4.40 -2.47
N ALA A 65 10.50 5.67 -2.06
CA ALA A 65 11.39 6.13 -0.99
C ALA A 65 11.07 5.42 0.34
N PHE A 66 9.78 5.27 0.66
CA PHE A 66 9.34 4.46 1.81
C PHE A 66 9.81 3.01 1.69
N THR A 67 9.63 2.38 0.53
CA THR A 67 10.03 0.99 0.28
C THR A 67 11.53 0.80 0.46
N VAL A 68 12.36 1.72 -0.03
CA VAL A 68 13.82 1.69 0.15
C VAL A 68 14.20 1.78 1.61
N GLY A 69 13.68 2.77 2.36
CA GLY A 69 13.93 2.85 3.81
C GLY A 69 13.48 1.60 4.56
N MET A 70 12.41 0.97 4.09
CA MET A 70 11.84 -0.23 4.70
C MET A 70 12.68 -1.47 4.48
N LYS A 71 13.45 -1.56 3.38
CA LYS A 71 14.43 -2.64 3.19
C LYS A 71 15.49 -2.65 4.28
N VAL A 72 15.91 -1.47 4.74
CA VAL A 72 16.90 -1.29 5.82
C VAL A 72 16.26 -1.52 7.19
N LEU A 73 15.05 -1.00 7.39
CA LEU A 73 14.40 -1.01 8.69
C LEU A 73 13.78 -2.37 9.05
N ALA A 74 13.30 -3.14 8.06
CA ALA A 74 12.60 -4.40 8.27
C ALA A 74 13.36 -5.44 9.14
N PRO A 75 14.67 -5.69 8.95
CA PRO A 75 15.39 -6.71 9.69
C PRO A 75 15.59 -6.38 11.18
N VAL A 76 15.49 -5.10 11.56
CA VAL A 76 15.72 -4.64 12.95
C VAL A 76 14.43 -4.35 13.72
N LEU A 77 13.28 -4.37 13.04
CA LEU A 77 11.97 -4.24 13.67
C LEU A 77 11.61 -5.53 14.42
N THR A 78 11.08 -5.41 15.64
CA THR A 78 10.62 -6.57 16.40
C THR A 78 9.27 -7.08 15.91
N ALA A 79 8.95 -8.34 16.20
CA ALA A 79 7.65 -8.94 15.93
C ALA A 79 6.56 -8.26 16.80
N GLY A 80 6.05 -7.12 16.31
CA GLY A 80 5.12 -6.24 17.00
C GLY A 80 5.23 -4.79 16.51
N ASP A 81 6.41 -4.39 16.04
CA ASP A 81 6.61 -3.05 15.45
C ASP A 81 5.99 -2.94 14.05
N ARG A 82 5.84 -4.07 13.36
CA ARG A 82 5.02 -4.22 12.14
C ARG A 82 3.68 -4.85 12.49
N THR A 83 2.80 -4.07 13.12
CA THR A 83 1.39 -4.46 13.15
C THR A 83 0.77 -3.94 11.87
N SER A 84 0.44 -4.83 10.93
CA SER A 84 -0.35 -4.47 9.75
C SER A 84 -1.63 -3.78 10.22
N GLN A 85 -2.01 -2.67 9.57
CA GLN A 85 -3.26 -1.99 9.88
C GLN A 85 -4.50 -2.81 9.49
N GLY A 86 -4.29 -3.88 8.71
CA GLY A 86 -5.31 -4.81 8.25
C GLY A 86 -4.88 -5.45 6.93
N THR A 87 -5.53 -6.54 6.59
CA THR A 87 -5.42 -7.23 5.31
C THR A 87 -6.52 -6.76 4.37
N VAL A 88 -6.15 -6.38 3.15
CA VAL A 88 -7.04 -5.99 2.08
C VAL A 88 -6.85 -6.94 0.91
N VAL A 89 -7.93 -7.56 0.43
CA VAL A 89 -7.92 -8.30 -0.84
C VAL A 89 -8.36 -7.36 -1.96
N LEU A 90 -7.63 -7.33 -3.07
CA LEU A 90 -7.96 -6.55 -4.27
C LEU A 90 -8.00 -7.45 -5.50
N GLY A 91 -8.93 -7.19 -6.42
CA GLY A 91 -8.92 -7.87 -7.72
C GLY A 91 -9.77 -7.15 -8.76
N THR A 92 -9.44 -7.33 -10.04
CA THR A 92 -10.30 -6.86 -11.14
C THR A 92 -11.26 -7.98 -11.53
N VAL A 93 -12.55 -7.66 -11.61
CA VAL A 93 -13.63 -8.64 -11.83
C VAL A 93 -13.52 -9.32 -13.19
N ARG A 94 -14.17 -10.49 -13.30
CA ARG A 94 -14.19 -11.31 -14.51
C ARG A 94 -14.58 -10.50 -15.76
N GLY A 95 -13.85 -10.74 -16.85
CA GLY A 95 -14.02 -10.08 -18.14
C GLY A 95 -13.40 -8.69 -18.21
N ASP A 96 -12.79 -8.19 -17.13
CA ASP A 96 -12.07 -6.92 -17.10
C ASP A 96 -10.58 -7.13 -16.85
N VAL A 97 -9.75 -6.44 -17.64
CA VAL A 97 -8.29 -6.51 -17.65
C VAL A 97 -7.63 -5.22 -17.19
N HIS A 98 -8.41 -4.18 -16.87
CA HIS A 98 -7.87 -2.89 -16.44
C HIS A 98 -7.40 -2.98 -14.99
N ASP A 99 -6.14 -2.63 -14.74
CA ASP A 99 -5.49 -2.81 -13.44
C ASP A 99 -4.75 -1.57 -12.93
N ILE A 100 -4.52 -0.55 -13.76
CA ILE A 100 -3.75 0.65 -13.38
C ILE A 100 -4.31 1.28 -12.10
N GLY A 101 -5.62 1.54 -12.06
CA GLY A 101 -6.26 2.12 -10.87
C GLY A 101 -6.23 1.19 -9.65
N LYS A 102 -6.46 -0.11 -9.85
CA LYS A 102 -6.38 -1.13 -8.78
C LYS A 102 -4.98 -1.22 -8.19
N ASN A 103 -3.96 -1.25 -9.03
CA ASN A 103 -2.56 -1.37 -8.60
C ASN A 103 -2.11 -0.09 -7.88
N LEU A 104 -2.58 1.08 -8.32
CA LEU A 104 -2.36 2.33 -7.58
C LEU A 104 -2.99 2.28 -6.18
N VAL A 105 -4.25 1.86 -6.07
CA VAL A 105 -4.91 1.70 -4.76
C VAL A 105 -4.17 0.68 -3.89
N GLY A 106 -3.72 -0.45 -4.46
CA GLY A 106 -2.92 -1.44 -3.76
C GLY A 106 -1.61 -0.86 -3.22
N PHE A 107 -0.87 -0.14 -4.05
CA PHE A 107 0.37 0.52 -3.66
C PHE A 107 0.15 1.56 -2.55
N MET A 108 -0.92 2.36 -2.62
CA MET A 108 -1.27 3.35 -1.59
C MET A 108 -1.60 2.67 -0.25
N LEU A 109 -2.33 1.55 -0.29
CA LEU A 109 -2.64 0.76 0.90
C LEU A 109 -1.38 0.12 1.52
N GLU A 110 -0.51 -0.47 0.72
CA GLU A 110 0.77 -1.03 1.19
C GLU A 110 1.65 0.04 1.83
N SER A 111 1.75 1.21 1.18
CA SER A 111 2.48 2.36 1.70
C SER A 111 1.89 2.84 3.02
N ALA A 112 0.56 2.81 3.16
CA ALA A 112 -0.11 3.10 4.42
C ALA A 112 0.03 1.99 5.47
N GLY A 113 0.73 0.89 5.21
CA GLY A 113 0.98 -0.18 6.18
C GLY A 113 -0.11 -1.24 6.25
N PHE A 114 -0.94 -1.38 5.22
CA PHE A 114 -1.84 -2.52 5.05
C PHE A 114 -1.12 -3.70 4.37
N THR A 115 -1.58 -4.91 4.66
CA THR A 115 -1.20 -6.09 3.89
C THR A 115 -2.14 -6.22 2.70
N VAL A 116 -1.63 -6.12 1.48
CA VAL A 116 -2.47 -6.22 0.28
C VAL A 116 -2.29 -7.57 -0.39
N VAL A 117 -3.41 -8.26 -0.65
CA VAL A 117 -3.47 -9.49 -1.43
C VAL A 117 -4.13 -9.15 -2.77
N ASN A 118 -3.31 -9.00 -3.80
CA ASN A 118 -3.77 -8.63 -5.15
C ASN A 118 -3.98 -9.89 -6.00
N LEU A 119 -5.24 -10.19 -6.31
CA LEU A 119 -5.66 -11.34 -7.12
C LEU A 119 -5.43 -11.16 -8.63
N GLY A 120 -4.98 -9.98 -9.06
CA GLY A 120 -4.76 -9.67 -10.47
C GLY A 120 -6.04 -9.25 -11.19
N VAL A 121 -6.19 -9.71 -12.44
CA VAL A 121 -7.29 -9.33 -13.33
C VAL A 121 -8.06 -10.54 -13.83
N ASP A 122 -9.24 -10.30 -14.42
CA ASP A 122 -10.16 -11.34 -14.90
C ASP A 122 -10.48 -12.39 -13.81
N VAL A 123 -10.72 -11.92 -12.59
CA VAL A 123 -10.88 -12.79 -11.41
C VAL A 123 -12.34 -13.24 -11.27
N SER A 124 -12.55 -14.55 -11.17
CA SER A 124 -13.89 -15.12 -10.96
C SER A 124 -14.45 -14.88 -9.56
N ALA A 125 -15.77 -14.82 -9.41
CA ALA A 125 -16.45 -14.70 -8.11
C ALA A 125 -16.04 -15.78 -7.09
N VAL A 126 -15.88 -17.02 -7.56
CA VAL A 126 -15.42 -18.14 -6.73
C VAL A 126 -14.01 -17.91 -6.20
N ALA A 127 -13.12 -17.37 -7.03
CA ALA A 127 -11.74 -17.06 -6.61
C ALA A 127 -11.70 -15.93 -5.57
N PHE A 128 -12.56 -14.91 -5.71
CA PHE A 128 -12.73 -13.89 -4.68
C PHE A 128 -13.22 -14.48 -3.36
N ALA A 129 -14.27 -15.30 -3.40
CA ALA A 129 -14.80 -15.94 -2.19
C ALA A 129 -13.76 -16.85 -1.51
N GLN A 130 -12.97 -17.57 -2.30
CA GLN A 130 -11.87 -18.38 -1.78
C GLN A 130 -10.79 -17.51 -1.12
N ALA A 131 -10.36 -16.42 -1.77
CA ALA A 131 -9.36 -15.51 -1.20
C ALA A 131 -9.85 -14.86 0.11
N VAL A 132 -11.14 -14.50 0.21
CA VAL A 132 -11.71 -13.96 1.46
C VAL A 132 -11.68 -15.00 2.58
N ARG A 133 -11.96 -16.28 2.27
CA ARG A 133 -11.87 -17.37 3.26
C ARG A 133 -10.43 -17.66 3.68
N ASP A 134 -9.50 -17.64 2.75
CA ASP A 134 -8.09 -18.00 3.01
C ASP A 134 -7.32 -16.90 3.75
N HIS A 135 -7.64 -15.63 3.49
CA HIS A 135 -6.90 -14.49 4.02
C HIS A 135 -7.64 -13.71 5.11
N GLU A 136 -8.91 -14.02 5.36
CA GLU A 136 -9.79 -13.34 6.34
C GLU A 136 -9.61 -11.80 6.34
N PRO A 137 -9.71 -11.13 5.17
CA PRO A 137 -9.40 -9.72 5.06
C PRO A 137 -10.46 -8.85 5.75
N GLN A 138 -10.07 -7.67 6.22
CA GLN A 138 -11.01 -6.68 6.75
C GLN A 138 -11.72 -5.93 5.63
N VAL A 139 -11.11 -5.84 4.44
CA VAL A 139 -11.66 -5.16 3.27
C VAL A 139 -11.44 -6.01 2.02
N LEU A 140 -12.49 -6.13 1.20
CA LEU A 140 -12.42 -6.61 -0.17
C LEU A 140 -12.65 -5.45 -1.13
N GLY A 141 -11.71 -5.18 -2.01
CA GLY A 141 -11.83 -4.21 -3.10
C GLY A 141 -12.01 -4.89 -4.45
N LEU A 142 -13.08 -4.48 -5.16
CA LEU A 142 -13.39 -4.95 -6.50
C LEU A 142 -13.12 -3.83 -7.49
N SER A 143 -12.38 -4.14 -8.56
CA SER A 143 -12.10 -3.20 -9.65
C SER A 143 -12.83 -3.61 -10.93
N GLY A 144 -13.35 -2.63 -11.65
CA GLY A 144 -13.95 -2.77 -12.97
C GLY A 144 -14.07 -1.40 -13.61
N LEU A 145 -13.63 -1.27 -14.86
CA LEU A 145 -13.64 -0.04 -15.64
C LEU A 145 -14.82 0.00 -16.61
N LEU A 146 -15.19 -1.14 -17.20
CA LEU A 146 -16.27 -1.20 -18.18
C LEU A 146 -17.62 -1.42 -17.48
N THR A 147 -18.65 -0.68 -17.90
CA THR A 147 -20.02 -0.83 -17.37
C THR A 147 -20.56 -2.25 -17.51
N THR A 148 -20.16 -2.96 -18.57
CA THR A 148 -20.52 -4.37 -18.79
C THR A 148 -19.90 -5.31 -17.77
N THR A 149 -18.67 -5.02 -17.32
CA THR A 149 -17.94 -5.85 -16.36
C THR A 149 -18.26 -5.50 -14.91
N MET A 150 -18.75 -4.28 -14.63
CA MET A 150 -19.20 -3.89 -13.29
C MET A 150 -20.30 -4.82 -12.75
N LEU A 151 -21.10 -5.42 -13.62
CA LEU A 151 -22.09 -6.44 -13.24
C LEU A 151 -21.44 -7.65 -12.54
N GLY A 152 -20.19 -7.98 -12.89
CA GLY A 152 -19.44 -9.04 -12.21
C GLY A 152 -19.15 -8.76 -10.73
N MET A 153 -19.28 -7.50 -10.26
CA MET A 153 -19.19 -7.19 -8.83
C MET A 153 -20.38 -7.75 -8.05
N GLU A 154 -21.58 -7.75 -8.64
CA GLU A 154 -22.77 -8.36 -8.03
C GLU A 154 -22.60 -9.87 -7.86
N ASP A 155 -22.05 -10.55 -8.88
CA ASP A 155 -21.75 -11.98 -8.82
C ASP A 155 -20.80 -12.32 -7.66
N VAL A 156 -19.79 -11.49 -7.40
CA VAL A 156 -18.87 -11.67 -6.26
C VAL A 156 -19.61 -11.54 -4.93
N ILE A 157 -20.45 -10.50 -4.79
CA ILE A 157 -21.22 -10.24 -3.56
C ILE A 157 -22.19 -11.40 -3.28
N GLU A 158 -22.86 -11.92 -4.31
CA GLU A 158 -23.77 -13.05 -4.17
C GLU A 158 -23.03 -14.35 -3.83
N GLU A 159 -21.85 -14.59 -4.39
CA GLU A 159 -21.03 -15.77 -4.07
C GLU A 159 -20.52 -15.72 -2.62
N LEU A 160 -20.20 -14.53 -2.08
CA LEU A 160 -19.78 -14.37 -0.68
C LEU A 160 -20.89 -14.65 0.34
N LYS A 161 -22.17 -14.57 -0.06
CA LYS A 161 -23.31 -14.86 0.81
C LYS A 161 -23.62 -16.35 0.92
N ARG A 162 -22.99 -17.19 0.09
CA ARG A 162 -23.18 -18.64 0.06
C ARG A 162 -22.25 -19.35 1.03
#